data_AF-A0A9D4G4F6-F1
#
_entry.id   AF-A0A9D4G4F6-F1
#
_cell.length_a   1.000
_cell.length_b   1.000
_cell.length_c   1.000
_cell.angle_alpha   90.00
_cell.angle_beta   90.00
_cell.angle_gamma   90.00
#
_symmetry.space_group_name_H-M   'P 1'
#
loop_
_entity.id
_entity.type
_entity.pdbx_description
1 polymer ?
#
loop_
_entity_poly.entity_id
_entity_poly.type
_entity_poly.pdbx_seq_one_letter_code
_entity_poly.pdbx_strand_id
1 'polypeptide(L)' 'MVRKRWKELDGSVYRVFEQFPQEVIEKRRKLVPQMKEARRLGKRAYLAYDTLYIYETAIRA' A
#
# COMPACT_ATOMS: atom_id res chain seq x y z
N MET A 1 12.59 13.41 -9.13
CA MET A 1 11.46 12.48 -8.91
C MET A 1 11.74 11.15 -9.63
N VAL A 2 11.95 10.08 -8.86
CA VAL A 2 12.39 8.74 -9.33
C VAL A 2 11.47 8.12 -10.39
N ARG A 3 10.21 8.58 -10.48
CA ARG A 3 9.23 8.16 -11.50
C ARG A 3 9.44 8.70 -12.91
N LYS A 4 10.38 9.61 -13.18
CA LYS A 4 10.53 10.12 -14.56
C LYS A 4 11.25 9.15 -15.51
N ARG A 5 12.02 8.20 -14.98
CA ARG A 5 12.90 7.30 -15.76
C ARG A 5 12.61 5.80 -15.57
N TRP A 6 11.50 5.42 -14.93
CA TRP A 6 11.21 3.99 -14.67
C TRP A 6 11.07 3.17 -15.96
N LYS A 7 10.69 3.81 -17.07
CA LYS A 7 10.62 3.20 -18.41
C LYS A 7 12.00 2.78 -18.96
N GLU A 8 13.09 3.32 -18.42
CA GLU A 8 14.47 2.97 -18.78
C GLU A 8 14.96 1.70 -18.06
N LEU A 9 14.16 1.12 -17.14
CA LEU A 9 14.52 -0.07 -16.36
C LEU A 9 13.98 -1.39 -16.95
N ASP A 10 13.64 -1.39 -18.24
CA ASP A 10 13.08 -2.55 -18.94
C ASP A 10 14.00 -3.79 -18.82
N GLY A 11 13.40 -4.95 -18.59
CA GLY A 11 14.11 -6.22 -18.37
C GLY A 11 14.63 -6.48 -16.94
N SER A 12 14.46 -5.56 -15.99
CA SER A 12 14.83 -5.77 -14.58
C SER A 12 13.62 -5.82 -13.64
N VAL A 13 13.68 -6.62 -12.57
CA VAL A 13 12.66 -6.58 -11.51
C VAL A 13 12.99 -5.40 -10.59
N TYR A 14 12.54 -4.21 -10.94
CA TYR A 14 12.67 -3.02 -10.09
C TYR A 14 11.41 -2.79 -9.26
N ARG A 15 11.59 -2.52 -7.97
CA ARG A 15 10.51 -2.07 -7.08
C ARG A 15 10.76 -0.63 -6.68
N VAL A 16 9.98 0.28 -7.25
CA VAL A 16 10.02 1.70 -6.88
C VAL A 16 9.24 1.89 -5.59
N PHE A 17 9.93 2.21 -4.50
CA PHE A 17 9.28 2.69 -3.29
C PHE A 17 9.05 4.20 -3.42
N GLU A 18 7.84 4.65 -3.13
CA GLU A 18 7.59 6.09 -2.96
C GLU A 18 8.40 6.59 -1.76
N GLN A 19 9.26 7.57 -2.02
CA GLN A 19 9.87 8.37 -0.96
C GLN A 19 8.78 9.29 -0.43
N PHE A 20 8.10 8.83 0.61
CA PHE A 20 7.15 9.65 1.33
C PHE A 20 7.87 10.52 2.36
N PRO A 21 7.30 11.68 2.72
CA PRO A 21 7.72 12.40 3.92
C PRO A 21 7.71 11.51 5.17
N GLN A 22 8.56 11.81 6.14
CA GLN A 22 8.73 10.99 7.35
C GLN A 22 7.42 10.78 8.10
N GLU A 23 6.58 11.82 8.20
CA GLU A 23 5.28 11.77 8.87
C GLU A 23 4.31 10.77 8.22
N VAL A 24 4.38 10.60 6.90
CA VAL A 24 3.59 9.63 6.15
C VAL A 24 4.10 8.21 6.40
N ILE A 25 5.43 8.03 6.45
CA ILE A 25 6.05 6.73 6.77
C ILE A 25 5.62 6.27 8.16
N GLU A 26 5.63 7.17 9.15
CA GLU A 26 5.23 6.87 10.52
C GLU A 26 3.76 6.50 10.65
N LYS A 27 2.87 7.22 9.96
CA LYS A 27 1.44 6.85 9.88
C LYS A 27 1.27 5.47 9.25
N ARG A 28 1.94 5.21 8.13
CA ARG A 28 1.87 3.91 7.44
C ARG A 28 2.36 2.77 8.31
N ARG A 29 3.43 2.95 9.10
CA ARG A 29 3.92 1.93 10.06
C ARG A 29 2.83 1.48 11.03
N LYS A 30 1.98 2.39 11.49
CA LYS A 30 0.84 2.08 12.38
C LYS A 30 -0.31 1.38 11.66
N LEU A 31 -0.56 1.72 10.39
CA LEU A 31 -1.70 1.19 9.62
C LEU A 31 -1.43 -0.14 8.93
N VAL A 32 -0.18 -0.45 8.59
CA VAL A 32 0.19 -1.71 7.91
C VAL A 32 -0.27 -2.97 8.67
N PRO A 33 -0.11 -3.08 10.00
CA PRO A 33 -0.64 -4.21 10.76
C PRO A 33 -2.15 -4.38 10.62
N GLN A 34 -2.92 -3.29 10.71
CA GLN A 34 -4.38 -3.30 10.57
C GLN A 34 -4.80 -3.74 9.16
N MET A 35 -4.10 -3.27 8.12
CA MET A 35 -4.32 -3.70 6.74
C MET A 35 -4.08 -5.20 6.57
N LYS A 36 -2.99 -5.74 7.14
CA LYS A 36 -2.67 -7.16 7.09
C LYS A 36 -3.76 -7.99 7.78
N GLU A 37 -4.22 -7.54 8.94
CA GLU A 37 -5.27 -8.22 9.69
C GLU A 37 -6.60 -8.21 8.93
N ALA A 38 -7.00 -7.07 8.37
CA ALA A 38 -8.20 -7.00 7.54
C ALA A 38 -8.15 -7.96 6.34
N ARG A 39 -6.99 -8.06 5.67
CA ARG A 39 -6.77 -9.03 4.59
C ARG A 39 -6.84 -10.48 5.07
N ARG A 40 -6.28 -10.77 6.26
CA ARG A 40 -6.36 -12.10 6.90
C ARG A 40 -7.80 -12.52 7.15
N LEU A 41 -8.66 -11.56 7.50
CA LEU A 41 -10.09 -11.75 7.70
C LEU A 41 -10.90 -11.79 6.39
N GLY A 42 -10.24 -11.87 5.22
CA GLY A 42 -10.90 -11.93 3.92
C GLY A 42 -11.49 -10.59 3.44
N LYS A 43 -11.22 -9.48 4.13
CA LYS A 43 -11.65 -8.14 3.69
C LYS A 43 -10.72 -7.60 2.61
N ARG A 44 -11.26 -6.81 1.69
CA ARG A 44 -10.45 -6.07 0.73
C ARG A 44 -9.90 -4.81 1.41
N ALA A 45 -8.58 -4.74 1.62
CA ALA A 45 -7.94 -3.59 2.27
C ALA A 45 -6.70 -3.08 1.52
N TYR A 46 -6.55 -1.76 1.41
CA TYR A 46 -5.37 -1.12 0.80
C TYR A 46 -5.02 0.22 1.46
N LEU A 47 -3.73 0.57 1.38
CA LEU A 47 -3.20 1.86 1.82
C LEU A 47 -2.98 2.78 0.62
N ALA A 48 -3.53 3.98 0.68
CA ALA A 48 -3.24 5.07 -0.26
C ALA A 48 -2.67 6.26 0.52
N TYR A 49 -1.48 6.71 0.15
CA TYR A 49 -0.71 7.74 0.88
C TYR A 49 -0.56 7.39 2.39
N ASP A 50 -1.30 8.03 3.28
CA ASP A 50 -1.32 7.79 4.73
C ASP A 50 -2.67 7.27 5.26
N THR A 51 -3.57 6.85 4.37
CA THR A 51 -4.94 6.46 4.69
C THR A 51 -5.19 4.99 4.35
N LEU A 52 -5.82 4.26 5.29
CA LEU A 52 -6.21 2.85 5.14
C LEU A 52 -7.69 2.74 4.78
N TYR A 53 -7.98 2.07 3.66
CA TYR A 53 -9.32 1.73 3.22
C TYR A 53 -9.57 0.24 3.47
N ILE A 54 -10.69 -0.10 4.12
CA ILE A 54 -11.14 -1.47 4.35
C ILE A 54 -12.57 -1.57 3.83
N TYR A 55 -12.77 -2.45 2.86
CA TYR A 55 -14.09 -2.76 2.31
C TYR A 55 -14.58 -4.04 2.97
N GLU A 56 -15.78 -3.97 3.53
CA GLU A 56 -16.49 -5.16 3.96
C GLU A 56 -17.01 -5.86 2.70
N THR A 57 -16.39 -7.00 2.39
CA THR A 57 -16.99 -7.95 1.47
C THR A 57 -18.17 -8.56 2.21
N ALA A 58 -19.37 -8.06 1.95
CA ALA A 58 -20.59 -8.79 2.26
C ALA A 58 -20.49 -10.13 1.53
N ILE A 59 -20.23 -11.21 2.28
CA ILE A 59 -20.41 -12.56 1.75
C ILE A 59 -21.90 -12.66 1.45
N ARG A 60 -22.27 -12.70 0.16
CA ARG A 60 -23.60 -13.14 -0.22
C ARG A 60 -23.70 -14.60 0.24
N ALA A 61 -24.56 -14.83 1.22
CA ALA A 61 -25.00 -16.16 1.65
C ALA A 61 -25.75 -16.86 0.51
#